data_AF-D8J5D4-F1
#
_entry.id   AF-D8J5D4-F1
#
_cell.length_a   1.000
_cell.length_b   1.000
_cell.length_c   1.000
_cell.angle_alpha   90.00
_cell.angle_beta   90.00
_cell.angle_gamma   90.00
#
_symmetry.space_group_name_H-M   'P 1'
#
loop_
_entity.id
_entity.type
_entity.pdbx_description
1 polymer ?
#
loop_
_entity_poly.entity_id
_entity_poly.type
_entity_poly.pdbx_seq_one_letter_code
_entity_poly.pdbx_strand_id
1 'polypeptide(L)' 'MRYVCTECDWHVDSSESLTDDLGGLAVEHHVRFGHPVELATEGRPRDEQTADSSVGT' A
#
# COMPACT_ATOMS: atom_id res chain seq x y z
N MET A 1 -2.78 7.06 -3.53
CA MET A 1 -1.55 6.23 -3.52
C MET A 1 -0.88 6.53 -2.20
N ARG A 2 -0.77 5.51 -1.33
CA ARG A 2 -0.39 5.68 0.06
C ARG A 2 0.87 4.90 0.39
N TYR A 3 1.81 5.52 1.07
CA TYR A 3 2.93 4.83 1.71
C TYR A 3 2.67 4.70 3.20
N VAL A 4 3.01 3.55 3.77
CA VAL A 4 2.79 3.23 5.17
C VAL A 4 4.05 2.59 5.73
N CYS A 5 4.50 3.05 6.89
CA CYS A 5 5.53 2.38 7.66
C CYS A 5 4.89 1.21 8.43
N THR A 6 5.53 0.05 8.44
CA THR A 6 5.00 -1.13 9.15
C THR A 6 5.50 -1.25 10.60
N GLU A 7 6.51 -0.46 10.95
CA GLU A 7 7.12 -0.46 12.29
C GLU A 7 6.66 0.72 13.16
N CYS A 8 6.07 1.77 12.56
CA CYS A 8 5.51 2.91 13.27
C CYS A 8 4.28 3.49 12.56
N ASP A 9 3.52 4.36 13.24
CA ASP A 9 2.29 4.97 12.71
C ASP A 9 2.49 6.00 11.57
N TRP A 10 3.69 6.07 10.98
CA TRP A 10 3.98 7.00 9.89
C TRP A 10 3.30 6.55 8.59
N HIS A 11 2.58 7.48 7.95
CA HIS A 11 1.95 7.26 6.65
C HIS A 11 1.82 8.57 5.89
N VAL A 12 1.84 8.48 4.56
CA VAL A 12 1.60 9.61 3.65
C VAL A 12 0.72 9.15 2.50
N ASP A 13 -0.29 9.94 2.16
CA ASP A 13 -1.19 9.66 1.04
C ASP A 13 -1.23 10.82 0.06
N SER A 14 -1.41 10.50 -1.22
CA SER A 14 -1.52 11.48 -2.32
C SER A 14 -2.70 12.43 -2.20
N SER A 15 -3.76 12.06 -1.49
CA SER A 15 -4.94 12.91 -1.30
C SER A 15 -4.76 13.94 -0.17
N GLU A 16 -3.84 13.68 0.77
CA GLU A 16 -3.61 14.53 1.95
C GLU A 16 -2.29 15.31 1.86
N SER A 17 -1.33 14.82 1.09
CA SER A 17 -0.03 15.46 0.93
C SER A 17 -0.06 16.53 -0.16
N LEU A 18 0.48 17.71 0.15
CA LEU A 18 0.67 18.81 -0.81
C LEU A 18 1.85 18.57 -1.77
N THR A 19 2.61 17.50 -1.60
CA THR A 19 3.72 17.12 -2.48
C THR A 19 3.37 15.92 -3.34
N ASP A 20 3.65 16.04 -4.63
CA ASP A 20 3.54 14.95 -5.59
C ASP A 20 4.65 13.88 -5.41
N ASP A 21 5.73 14.21 -4.67
CA ASP A 21 6.88 13.32 -4.48
C ASP A 21 6.79 12.46 -3.21
N LEU A 22 5.73 11.65 -3.14
CA LEU A 22 5.51 10.71 -2.02
C LEU A 22 6.59 9.63 -1.93
N GLY A 23 7.15 9.23 -3.08
CA GLY A 23 8.25 8.26 -3.13
C GLY A 23 9.50 8.79 -2.44
N GLY A 24 9.84 10.07 -2.62
CA GLY A 24 10.93 10.73 -1.92
C GLY A 24 10.72 10.73 -0.40
N LEU A 25 9.50 11.00 0.06
CA LEU A 25 9.17 10.94 1.50
C LEU A 25 9.31 9.53 2.08
N ALA A 26 8.90 8.49 1.34
CA ALA A 26 9.08 7.11 1.75
C ALA A 26 10.57 6.72 1.88
N VAL A 27 11.39 7.14 0.91
CA VAL A 27 12.85 6.93 0.95
C VAL A 27 13.49 7.69 2.10
N GLU A 28 13.11 8.95 2.33
CA GLU A 28 13.63 9.74 3.46
C GLU A 28 13.31 9.07 4.79
N HIS A 29 12.07 8.59 4.97
CA HIS A 29 11.67 7.89 6.19
C HIS A 29 12.50 6.62 6.41
N HIS A 30 12.67 5.79 5.37
CA HIS A 30 13.50 4.60 5.44
C HIS A 30 14.95 4.92 5.81
N VAL A 31 15.57 5.91 5.16
CA VAL A 31 16.96 6.30 5.42
C VAL A 31 17.14 6.87 6.83
N ARG A 32 16.16 7.64 7.32
CA ARG A 32 16.24 8.32 8.62
C ARG A 32 16.00 7.40 9.80
N PHE A 33 15.06 6.47 9.68
CA PHE A 33 14.62 5.62 10.80
C PHE A 33 15.01 4.15 10.63
N GLY A 34 15.42 3.73 9.43
CA GLY A 34 15.69 2.33 9.11
C GLY A 34 14.42 1.47 9.00
N HIS A 35 13.23 2.08 9.04
CA HIS A 35 11.98 1.35 9.01
C HIS A 35 11.60 0.93 7.58
N PRO A 36 11.00 -0.26 7.40
CA PRO A 36 10.40 -0.66 6.14
C PRO A 36 9.15 0.18 5.84
N VAL A 37 9.06 0.66 4.60
CA VAL A 37 7.91 1.41 4.09
C VAL A 37 7.31 0.65 2.92
N GLU A 38 6.01 0.38 2.99
CA GLU A 38 5.27 -0.34 1.97
C GLU A 38 4.31 0.57 1.22
N LEU A 39 4.05 0.22 -0.03
CA LEU A 39 3.05 0.88 -0.86
C LEU A 39 1.68 0.26 -0.61
N ALA A 40 0.81 0.96 0.13
CA ALA A 40 -0.60 0.63 0.24
C ALA A 40 -1.33 1.15 -1.01
N THR A 41 -1.37 0.30 -2.04
CA THR A 41 -2.36 0.43 -3.10
C THR A 41 -3.70 -0.03 -2.52
N GLU A 42 -4.68 0.87 -2.41
CA GLU A 42 -6.05 0.47 -2.08
C GLU A 42 -6.54 -0.50 -3.15
N GLY A 43 -6.51 -1.78 -2.79
CA GLY A 43 -6.96 -2.85 -3.66
C GLY A 43 -8.45 -2.68 -3.93
N ARG A 44 -8.79 -2.63 -5.22
CA ARG A 44 -10.08 -3.09 -5.77
C ARG A 44 -10.61 -4.30 -4.97
N PRO A 45 -11.95 -4.46 -4.86
CA PRO A 45 -12.56 -5.47 -4.01
C PRO A 45 -12.01 -6.85 -4.37
N ARG A 46 -11.58 -7.55 -3.31
CA ARG A 46 -11.55 -9.00 -3.11
C ARG A 46 -12.03 -9.75 -4.34
N ASP A 47 -11.13 -10.54 -4.95
CA ASP A 47 -11.46 -11.62 -5.87
C ASP A 47 -12.86 -12.17 -5.57
N GLU A 48 -13.84 -11.79 -6.40
CA GLU A 48 -15.13 -12.47 -6.41
C GLU A 48 -14.82 -13.90 -6.82
N GLN A 49 -15.11 -14.80 -5.87
CA GLN A 49 -15.07 -16.23 -6.03
C GLN A 49 -15.86 -16.64 -7.28
N THR A 50 -15.18 -16.98 -8.38
CA THR A 50 -15.80 -17.85 -9.38
C THR A 50 -15.66 -19.29 -8.91
N ALA A 51 -16.54 -19.68 -7.99
CA ALA A 51 -16.88 -21.08 -7.79
C ALA A 51 -17.85 -21.49 -8.91
N ASP A 52 -17.39 -22.32 -9.86
CA ASP A 52 -18.23 -23.15 -10.76
C ASP A 52 -17.28 -24.04 -11.61
N SER A 53 -17.34 -25.36 -11.73
CA SER A 53 -18.26 -26.38 -11.25
C SER A 53 -17.55 -27.74 -11.32
N SER A 54 -17.76 -28.61 -10.33
CA SER A 54 -17.64 -30.05 -10.54
C SER A 54 -18.86 -30.51 -11.33
N VAL A 55 -18.68 -30.85 -12.60
CA VAL A 55 -19.64 -31.67 -13.37
C VAL A 55 -18.98 -33.02 -13.62
N GLY A 56 -19.56 -34.06 -13.04
CA GLY A 56 -19.18 -35.44 -13.28
C GLY A 56 -19.72 -35.96 -14.61
N THR A 57 -19.04 -36.98 -15.12
CA THR A 57 -19.57 -38.04 -15.96
C THR A 57 -18.84 -39.32 -15.62
#